data_AF-A0A450X668-F1
#
_entry.id   AF-A0A450X668-F1
#
_cell.length_a   1.000
_cell.length_b   1.000
_cell.length_c   1.000
_cell.angle_alpha   90.00
_cell.angle_beta   90.00
_cell.angle_gamma   90.00
#
_symmetry.space_group_name_H-M   'P 1'
#
loop_
_entity.id
_entity.type
_entity.pdbx_description
1 polymer ?
#
loop_
_entity_poly.entity_id
_entity_poly.type
_entity_poly.pdbx_seq_one_letter_code
_entity_poly.pdbx_strand_id
1 'polypeptide(L)'
;MRQSGGLSAEAKFAIVVEIATLSEEELCRYCRERGLFGEKIKSWKQSFIQGIASNSEQSKLKKTDLQKERKRNKELEQELHRKEKALAETAALLVLRKKA
;
A
#
# COMPACT_ATOMS: atom_id res chain seq x y z
N MET A 1 -25.92 18.76 -5.13
CA MET A 1 -24.47 18.51 -5.02
C MET A 1 -23.96 17.95 -6.34
N ARG A 2 -23.20 18.72 -7.13
CA ARG A 2 -22.61 18.20 -8.38
C ARG A 2 -21.42 17.31 -8.01
N GLN A 3 -21.54 16.01 -8.25
CA GLN A 3 -20.39 15.11 -8.28
C GLN A 3 -19.50 15.59 -9.43
N SER A 4 -18.34 16.18 -9.12
CA SER A 4 -17.29 16.35 -10.12
C SER A 4 -16.81 14.94 -10.48
N GLY A 5 -17.33 14.39 -11.59
CA GLY A 5 -16.79 13.20 -12.21
C GLY A 5 -15.32 13.46 -12.56
N GLY A 6 -14.42 13.09 -11.65
CA GLY A 6 -12.99 13.25 -11.85
C GLY A 6 -12.54 12.30 -12.95
N LEU A 7 -11.63 12.76 -13.81
CA LEU A 7 -11.02 11.91 -14.83
C LEU A 7 -10.40 10.66 -14.18
N SER A 8 -10.60 9.51 -14.83
CA SER A 8 -9.94 8.25 -14.44
C SER A 8 -8.42 8.37 -14.53
N ALA A 9 -7.69 7.45 -13.91
CA ALA A 9 -6.22 7.46 -13.96
C ALA A 9 -5.72 7.29 -15.40
N GLU A 10 -6.37 6.43 -16.18
CA GLU A 10 -6.09 6.17 -17.59
C GLU A 10 -6.31 7.42 -18.43
N ALA A 11 -7.41 8.14 -18.21
CA ALA A 11 -7.69 9.38 -18.93
C ALA A 11 -6.68 10.48 -18.60
N LYS A 12 -6.27 10.60 -17.33
CA LYS A 12 -5.20 11.53 -16.92
C LYS A 12 -3.86 11.16 -17.54
N PHE A 13 -3.55 9.86 -17.62
CA PHE A 13 -2.32 9.37 -18.23
C PHE A 13 -2.29 9.66 -19.73
N ALA A 14 -3.38 9.38 -20.46
CA ALA A 14 -3.50 9.69 -21.88
C ALA A 14 -3.24 11.18 -22.16
N ILE A 15 -3.83 12.08 -21.37
CA ILE A 15 -3.58 13.52 -21.46
C ILE A 15 -2.10 13.85 -21.23
N VAL A 16 -1.47 13.29 -20.18
CA VAL A 16 -0.05 13.53 -19.88
C VAL A 16 0.86 13.05 -21.02
N VAL A 17 0.49 11.97 -21.72
CA VAL A 17 1.23 11.46 -22.89
C VAL A 17 1.01 12.36 -24.12
N GLU A 18 -0.24 12.75 -24.41
CA GLU A 18 -0.58 13.65 -25.53
C GLU A 18 0.16 14.98 -25.43
N ILE A 19 0.24 15.55 -24.22
CA ILE A 19 0.92 16.84 -24.02
C ILE A 19 2.44 16.74 -23.94
N ALA A 20 3.02 15.54 -23.90
CA ALA A 20 4.45 15.36 -23.72
C ALA A 20 5.29 15.88 -24.91
N THR A 21 4.69 15.92 -26.11
CA THR A 21 5.33 16.38 -27.34
C THR A 21 4.92 17.80 -27.74
N LEU A 22 3.98 18.42 -27.01
CA LEU A 22 3.47 19.75 -27.33
C LEU A 22 4.41 20.84 -26.82
N SER A 23 4.54 21.91 -27.60
CA SER A 23 5.12 23.18 -27.17
C SER A 23 4.22 23.90 -26.16
N GLU A 24 4.75 24.93 -25.49
CA GLU A 24 4.01 25.68 -24.48
C GLU A 24 2.77 26.41 -25.04
N GLU A 25 2.84 26.86 -26.30
CA GLU A 25 1.72 27.49 -27.01
C GLU A 25 0.61 26.49 -27.32
N GLU A 26 0.99 25.29 -27.79
CA GLU A 26 0.06 24.20 -28.08
C GLU A 26 -0.59 23.66 -26.81
N LEU A 27 0.18 23.56 -25.71
CA LEU A 27 -0.34 23.21 -24.39
C LEU A 27 -1.38 24.23 -23.92
N CYS A 28 -1.11 25.53 -24.08
CA CYS A 28 -2.06 26.58 -23.72
C CYS A 28 -3.36 26.48 -24.52
N ARG A 29 -3.27 26.19 -25.83
CA ARG A 29 -4.43 25.98 -26.70
C ARG A 29 -5.22 24.73 -26.28
N TYR A 30 -4.53 23.61 -26.10
CA TYR A 30 -5.11 22.33 -25.65
C TYR A 30 -5.85 22.48 -24.31
N CYS A 31 -5.26 23.22 -23.36
CA CYS A 31 -5.86 23.50 -22.06
C CYS A 31 -7.17 24.30 -22.20
N ARG A 32 -7.21 25.31 -23.07
CA ARG A 32 -8.40 26.12 -23.32
C ARG A 32 -9.51 25.31 -23.97
N GLU A 33 -9.18 24.51 -24.98
CA GLU A 33 -10.15 23.68 -25.72
C GLU A 33 -10.80 22.61 -24.84
N ARG A 34 -10.03 22.00 -23.93
CA ARG A 34 -10.53 20.93 -23.05
C ARG A 34 -10.98 21.40 -21.66
N GLY A 35 -10.92 22.71 -21.38
CA GLY A 35 -11.25 23.25 -20.06
C GLY A 35 -10.33 22.73 -18.94
N LEU A 36 -9.06 22.48 -19.27
CA LEU A 36 -8.05 21.95 -18.35
C LEU A 36 -7.10 23.06 -17.89
N PHE A 37 -6.59 22.93 -16.67
CA PHE A 37 -5.56 23.82 -16.13
C PHE A 37 -4.19 23.16 -16.27
N GLY A 38 -3.23 23.85 -16.89
CA GLY A 38 -1.88 23.33 -17.10
C GLY A 38 -1.19 22.88 -15.81
N GLU A 39 -1.42 23.59 -14.70
CA GLU A 39 -0.93 23.19 -13.37
C GLU A 39 -1.44 21.82 -12.92
N LYS A 40 -2.70 21.49 -13.25
CA LYS A 40 -3.31 20.21 -12.91
C LYS A 40 -2.65 19.07 -13.67
N ILE A 41 -2.31 19.30 -14.94
CA ILE A 41 -1.63 18.31 -15.77
C ILE A 41 -0.19 18.11 -15.28
N LYS A 42 0.52 19.18 -14.91
CA LYS A 42 1.84 19.11 -14.28
C LYS A 42 1.80 18.32 -12.96
N SER A 43 0.78 18.56 -12.13
CA SER A 43 0.55 17.82 -10.89
C SER A 43 0.30 16.32 -11.14
N TRP A 44 -0.46 15.96 -12.18
CA TRP A 44 -0.66 14.56 -12.56
C TRP A 44 0.64 13.90 -13.02
N LYS A 45 1.42 14.55 -13.88
CA LYS A 45 2.74 14.06 -14.30
C LYS A 45 3.64 13.80 -13.10
N GLN A 46 3.71 14.75 -12.17
CA GLN A 46 4.48 14.59 -10.92
C GLN A 46 3.96 13.43 -10.06
N SER A 47 2.64 13.30 -9.92
CA SER A 47 2.03 12.20 -9.17
C SER A 47 2.33 10.83 -9.77
N PHE A 48 2.38 10.71 -11.11
CA PHE A 48 2.79 9.47 -11.78
C PHE A 48 4.26 9.14 -11.53
N ILE A 49 5.16 10.13 -11.67
CA ILE A 49 6.60 9.94 -11.43
C ILE A 49 6.86 9.56 -9.96
N GLN A 50 6.26 10.29 -9.03
CA GLN A 50 6.40 10.04 -7.59
C GLN A 50 5.75 8.71 -7.19
N GLY A 51 4.58 8.39 -7.73
CA GLY A 51 3.88 7.13 -7.45
C GLY A 51 4.70 5.90 -7.83
N ILE A 52 5.43 5.95 -8.94
CA ILE A 52 6.35 4.87 -9.36
C ILE A 52 7.52 4.76 -8.36
N ALA A 53 8.14 5.89 -7.99
CA ALA A 53 9.26 5.92 -7.05
C ALA A 53 8.86 5.46 -5.64
N SER A 54 7.72 5.92 -5.13
CA SER A 54 7.22 5.59 -3.79
C SER A 54 6.76 4.14 -3.67
N ASN A 55 6.19 3.57 -4.74
CA ASN A 55 5.71 2.19 -4.71
C ASN A 55 6.87 1.18 -4.63
N SER A 56 8.00 1.46 -5.27
CA SER A 56 9.24 0.65 -5.13
C SER A 56 9.67 0.52 -3.67
N GLU A 57 9.88 1.65 -3.01
CA GLU A 57 10.44 1.69 -1.66
C GLU A 57 9.43 1.22 -0.60
N GLN A 58 8.16 1.61 -0.74
CA GLN A 58 7.10 1.12 0.14
C GLN A 58 6.88 -0.39 -0.02
N SER A 59 7.02 -0.97 -1.23
CA SER A 59 6.87 -2.42 -1.40
C SER A 59 8.00 -3.20 -0.72
N LYS A 60 9.23 -2.68 -0.75
CA LYS A 60 10.38 -3.31 -0.10
C LYS A 60 10.24 -3.28 1.41
N LEU A 61 9.90 -2.12 1.97
CA LEU A 61 9.67 -1.95 3.41
C LEU A 61 8.51 -2.82 3.91
N LYS A 62 7.38 -2.84 3.19
CA LYS A 62 6.25 -3.72 3.55
C LYS A 62 6.63 -5.21 3.52
N LYS A 63 7.47 -5.63 2.58
CA LYS A 63 7.95 -7.03 2.51
C LYS A 63 8.84 -7.38 3.69
N THR A 64 9.79 -6.51 4.06
CA THR A 64 10.69 -6.76 5.20
C THR A 64 9.94 -6.75 6.52
N ASP A 65 9.00 -5.82 6.71
CA ASP A 65 8.16 -5.76 7.91
C ASP A 65 7.25 -6.99 8.02
N LEU A 66 6.62 -7.41 6.91
CA LEU A 66 5.81 -8.63 6.89
C LEU A 66 6.63 -9.88 7.24
N GLN A 67 7.89 -9.96 6.79
CA GLN A 67 8.78 -11.07 7.16
C GLN A 67 9.13 -11.06 8.64
N LYS A 68 9.44 -9.89 9.22
CA LYS A 68 9.70 -9.74 10.66
C LYS A 68 8.49 -10.14 11.49
N GLU A 69 7.31 -9.67 11.13
CA GLU A 69 6.06 -10.01 11.82
C GLU A 69 5.75 -11.51 11.73
N ARG A 70 5.93 -12.12 10.55
CA ARG A 70 5.78 -13.58 10.40
C ARG A 70 6.75 -14.37 11.28
N LYS A 71 8.00 -13.91 11.40
CA LYS A 71 9.00 -14.57 12.26
C LYS A 71 8.59 -14.45 13.74
N ARG A 72 8.23 -13.25 14.17
CA ARG A 72 7.78 -12.99 15.54
C ARG A 72 6.54 -13.81 15.89
N ASN A 73 5.59 -13.89 14.97
CA ASN A 73 4.37 -14.68 15.16
C ASN A 73 4.69 -16.16 15.37
N LYS A 74 5.56 -16.76 14.54
CA LYS A 74 6.03 -18.14 14.73
C LYS A 74 6.75 -18.37 16.04
N GLU A 75 7.60 -17.45 16.47
CA GLU A 75 8.32 -17.53 17.75
C GLU A 75 7.33 -17.53 18.92
N LEU A 76 6.33 -16.63 18.88
CA LEU A 76 5.28 -16.54 19.88
C LEU A 76 4.39 -17.81 19.90
N GLU A 77 4.03 -18.34 18.74
CA GLU A 77 3.26 -19.59 18.62
C GLU A 77 4.01 -20.77 19.27
N GLN A 78 5.32 -20.87 19.02
CA GLN A 78 6.14 -21.93 19.63
C GLN A 78 6.26 -21.79 21.14
N GLU A 79 6.44 -20.56 21.63
CA GLU A 79 6.52 -20.30 23.06
C GLU A 79 5.19 -20.62 23.75
N LEU A 80 4.07 -20.22 23.14
CA LEU A 80 2.73 -20.53 23.61
C LEU A 80 2.52 -22.04 23.71
N HIS A 81 2.87 -22.79 22.66
CA HIS A 81 2.72 -24.25 22.65
C HIS A 81 3.55 -24.93 23.75
N ARG A 82 4.79 -24.46 24.00
CA ARG A 82 5.63 -25.00 25.10
C ARG A 82 5.02 -24.71 26.46
N LYS A 83 4.49 -23.50 26.67
CA LYS A 83 3.83 -23.09 27.92
C LYS A 83 2.55 -23.89 28.16
N GLU A 84 1.73 -24.08 27.13
CA GLU A 84 0.51 -24.89 27.20
C GLU A 84 0.82 -26.35 27.54
N LYS A 85 1.87 -26.93 26.95
CA LYS A 85 2.30 -28.30 27.25
C LYS A 85 2.73 -28.45 28.72
N ALA A 86 3.57 -27.55 29.22
CA ALA A 86 3.99 -27.57 30.63
C ALA A 86 2.81 -27.38 31.60
N LEU A 87 1.85 -26.50 31.23
CA LEU A 87 0.64 -26.30 32.01
C LEU A 87 -0.24 -27.56 32.04
N ALA A 88 -0.41 -28.23 30.90
CA ALA A 88 -1.18 -29.48 30.80
C ALA A 88 -0.53 -30.62 31.60
N GLU A 89 0.80 -30.76 31.54
CA GLU A 89 1.55 -31.73 32.34
C GLU A 89 1.35 -31.48 33.85
N THR A 90 1.41 -30.23 34.28
CA THR A 90 1.17 -29.85 35.69
C THR A 90 -0.27 -30.15 36.11
N ALA A 91 -1.25 -29.81 35.27
CA ALA A 91 -2.66 -30.11 35.53
C ALA A 91 -2.92 -31.62 35.64
N ALA A 92 -2.29 -32.43 34.79
CA ALA A 92 -2.40 -33.89 34.84
C ALA A 92 -1.84 -34.46 36.16
N LEU A 93 -0.68 -33.98 36.61
CA LEU A 93 -0.10 -34.39 37.90
C LEU A 93 -0.99 -34.02 39.09
N LEU A 94 -1.59 -32.83 39.08
CA LEU A 94 -2.54 -32.40 40.12
C LEU A 94 -3.80 -33.28 40.15
N VAL A 95 -4.34 -33.65 38.99
CA VAL A 95 -5.51 -34.54 38.90
C VAL A 95 -5.18 -35.93 39.44
N LEU A 96 -4.01 -36.48 39.11
CA LEU A 96 -3.57 -37.78 39.63
C LEU A 96 -3.44 -37.75 41.15
N ARG A 97 -2.83 -36.70 41.72
CA ARG A 97 -2.70 -36.55 43.17
C ARG A 97 -4.05 -36.44 43.90
N LYS A 98 -5.07 -35.84 43.26
CA LYS A 98 -6.41 -35.69 43.86
C LYS A 98 -7.25 -36.98 43.84
N LYS A 99 -6.93 -37.91 42.93
CA LYS A 99 -7.63 -39.21 42.80
C LYS A 99 -7.02 -40.32 43.65
N ALA A 100 -5.86 -40.09 44.25
CA ALA A 100 -5.23 -40.97 45.23
C ALA A 100 -5.77 -40.70 46.65
#